data_AF-A0A059XAD1-F1
#
_entry.id   AF-A0A059XAD1-F1
#
_cell.length_a   1.000
_cell.length_b   1.000
_cell.length_c   1.000
_cell.angle_alpha   90.00
_cell.angle_beta   90.00
_cell.angle_gamma   90.00
#
_symmetry.space_group_name_H-M   'P 1'
#
loop_
_entity.id
_entity.type
_entity.pdbx_description
1 polymer ?
#
loop_
_entity_poly.entity_id
_entity_poly.type
_entity_poly.pdbx_seq_one_letter_code
_entity_poly.pdbx_strand_id
1 'polypeptide(L)'
;MSVQRRVTIFLSSPTDVQPEREAAERIVARLAGIYSSYISPSLERWERQFYEASKGFQESIAAMDTFDLVVGIVWKRIGSELPPDKFRRDDGSAFESGTVYEIESAVAANRRSEKPSVYVFRKTAAVMFTEAGVEQERQQKQSLDAWWTRTFRDSGGHYVAAANEFSTVEDFEAKFENFLVDWLQQRKYIPSGPVWDVPTLGSPYPGLIAYDRDR
;
A
#
# COMPACT_ATOMS: atom_id res chain seq x y z
N MET A 1 -10.83 29.27 -7.91
CA MET A 1 -10.54 28.04 -7.14
C MET A 1 -9.85 27.08 -8.09
N SER A 2 -8.57 26.78 -7.86
CA SER A 2 -7.86 25.73 -8.62
C SER A 2 -8.51 24.39 -8.32
N VAL A 3 -8.85 23.63 -9.36
CA VAL A 3 -9.34 22.25 -9.20
C VAL A 3 -8.16 21.40 -8.74
N GLN A 4 -8.19 20.93 -7.49
CA GLN A 4 -7.20 20.01 -6.96
C GLN A 4 -7.29 18.66 -7.67
N ARG A 5 -6.14 18.06 -7.99
CA ARG A 5 -6.10 16.72 -8.58
C ARG A 5 -6.48 15.69 -7.52
N ARG A 6 -7.52 14.89 -7.76
CA ARG A 6 -7.81 13.72 -6.93
C ARG A 6 -6.76 12.65 -7.18
N VAL A 7 -6.26 12.05 -6.10
CA VAL A 7 -5.34 10.91 -6.14
C VAL A 7 -5.96 9.79 -5.31
N THR A 8 -6.18 8.64 -5.92
CA THR A 8 -6.85 7.49 -5.28
C THR A 8 -5.83 6.38 -5.06
N ILE A 9 -5.64 6.02 -3.79
CA ILE A 9 -4.65 5.03 -3.35
C ILE A 9 -5.40 3.86 -2.73
N PHE A 10 -5.11 2.64 -3.18
CA PHE A 10 -5.62 1.43 -2.55
C PHE A 10 -4.53 0.75 -1.73
N LEU A 11 -4.85 0.38 -0.48
CA LEU A 11 -3.93 -0.33 0.42
C LEU A 11 -4.39 -1.78 0.62
N SER A 12 -3.65 -2.70 0.01
CA SER A 12 -3.81 -4.15 0.19
C SER A 12 -2.85 -4.67 1.25
N SER A 13 -3.37 -5.23 2.33
CA SER A 13 -2.52 -5.74 3.41
C SER A 13 -3.29 -6.69 4.34
N PRO A 14 -2.68 -7.80 4.80
CA PRO A 14 -3.25 -8.56 5.89
C PRO A 14 -3.21 -7.79 7.23
N THR A 15 -3.87 -8.32 8.25
CA THR A 15 -4.06 -7.64 9.54
C THR A 15 -2.84 -7.66 10.47
N ASP A 16 -1.81 -8.45 10.18
CA ASP A 16 -0.57 -8.55 10.97
C ASP A 16 0.40 -7.38 10.77
N VAL A 17 0.08 -6.45 9.89
CA VAL A 17 0.84 -5.20 9.63
C VAL A 17 0.04 -3.94 10.02
N GLN A 18 -0.84 -4.05 11.02
CA GLN A 18 -1.71 -2.96 11.45
C GLN A 18 -0.97 -1.63 11.75
N PRO A 19 0.19 -1.62 12.45
CA PRO A 19 0.95 -0.38 12.66
C PRO A 19 1.38 0.30 11.36
N GLU A 20 1.79 -0.48 10.35
CA GLU A 20 2.17 0.04 9.04
C GLU A 20 0.96 0.61 8.26
N ARG A 21 -0.23 0.03 8.44
CA ARG A 21 -1.47 0.55 7.85
C ARG A 21 -1.81 1.92 8.42
N GLU A 22 -1.72 2.07 9.74
CA GLU A 22 -1.96 3.34 10.43
C GLU A 22 -0.91 4.40 10.06
N ALA A 23 0.35 3.99 9.91
CA ALA A 23 1.41 4.83 9.39
C ALA A 23 1.11 5.35 7.98
N ALA A 24 0.70 4.48 7.06
CA ALA A 24 0.34 4.86 5.70
C ALA A 24 -0.82 5.86 5.67
N GLU A 25 -1.88 5.62 6.46
CA GLU A 25 -3.02 6.54 6.60
C GLU A 25 -2.59 7.93 7.11
N ARG A 26 -1.75 7.99 8.16
CA ARG A 26 -1.22 9.25 8.70
C ARG A 26 -0.35 9.99 7.69
N ILE A 27 0.51 9.28 6.95
CA ILE A 27 1.37 9.87 5.92
C ILE A 27 0.53 10.48 4.81
N VAL A 28 -0.45 9.73 4.27
CA VAL A 28 -1.35 10.25 3.22
C VAL A 28 -2.11 11.49 3.70
N ALA A 29 -2.65 11.47 4.92
CA ALA A 29 -3.34 12.63 5.50
C ALA A 29 -2.42 13.84 5.66
N ARG A 30 -1.17 13.64 6.09
CA ARG A 30 -0.19 14.72 6.22
C ARG A 30 0.21 15.31 4.86
N LEU A 31 0.46 14.47 3.86
CA LEU A 31 0.77 14.94 2.50
C LEU A 31 -0.43 15.66 1.86
N ALA A 32 -1.67 15.25 2.17
CA ALA A 32 -2.88 15.97 1.77
C ALA A 32 -2.89 17.41 2.30
N GLY A 33 -2.45 17.62 3.55
CA GLY A 33 -2.32 18.96 4.13
C GLY A 33 -1.21 19.78 3.48
N ILE A 34 0.00 19.20 3.39
CA ILE A 34 1.20 19.85 2.82
C ILE A 34 0.97 20.28 1.37
N TYR A 35 0.39 19.40 0.55
CA TYR A 35 0.17 19.65 -0.88
C TYR A 35 -1.28 19.97 -1.22
N SER A 36 -2.03 20.53 -0.27
CA SER A 36 -3.46 20.85 -0.42
C SER A 36 -3.75 21.75 -1.63
N SER A 37 -2.82 22.58 -2.08
CA SER A 37 -2.98 23.38 -3.30
C SER A 37 -2.88 22.58 -4.61
N TYR A 38 -2.35 21.36 -4.56
CA TYR A 38 -2.02 20.54 -5.74
C TYR A 38 -2.89 19.28 -5.83
N ILE A 39 -3.03 18.55 -4.72
CA ILE A 39 -3.67 17.24 -4.67
C ILE A 39 -4.71 17.14 -3.56
N SER A 40 -5.65 16.22 -3.76
CA SER A 40 -6.57 15.72 -2.76
C SER A 40 -6.47 14.19 -2.75
N PRO A 41 -5.49 13.62 -2.03
CA PRO A 41 -5.29 12.19 -1.99
C PRO A 41 -6.27 11.50 -1.04
N SER A 42 -6.61 10.26 -1.35
CA SER A 42 -7.43 9.38 -0.52
C SER A 42 -6.79 8.00 -0.48
N LEU A 43 -6.84 7.36 0.70
CA LEU A 43 -6.39 5.98 0.88
C LEU A 43 -7.58 5.11 1.26
N GLU A 44 -7.82 4.08 0.46
CA GLU A 44 -8.94 3.15 0.60
C GLU A 44 -8.45 1.74 0.96
N ARG A 45 -9.28 1.02 1.71
CA ARG A 45 -9.09 -0.38 2.12
C ARG A 45 -10.43 -1.09 1.95
N TRP A 46 -10.43 -2.29 1.36
CA TRP A 46 -11.67 -3.05 1.15
C TRP A 46 -12.31 -3.59 2.44
N GLU A 47 -11.68 -3.48 3.62
CA GLU A 47 -12.35 -3.80 4.89
C GLU A 47 -13.63 -2.97 5.13
N ARG A 48 -13.79 -1.82 4.45
CA ARG A 48 -14.98 -0.98 4.52
C ARG A 48 -16.01 -1.25 3.41
N GLN A 49 -15.68 -2.07 2.42
CA GLN A 49 -16.57 -2.47 1.32
C GLN A 49 -16.67 -3.98 1.35
N PHE A 50 -17.77 -4.53 1.88
CA PHE A 50 -18.04 -5.96 1.83
C PHE A 50 -17.74 -6.47 0.41
N TYR A 51 -16.81 -7.42 0.30
CA TYR A 51 -16.58 -8.13 -0.96
C TYR A 51 -17.94 -8.68 -1.42
N GLU A 52 -18.55 -8.06 -2.42
CA GLU A 52 -19.73 -8.61 -3.04
C GLU A 52 -19.31 -9.94 -3.66
N ALA A 53 -19.77 -11.03 -3.07
CA ALA A 53 -19.38 -12.39 -3.43
C ALA A 53 -19.88 -12.82 -4.83
N SER A 54 -20.35 -11.88 -5.64
CA SER A 54 -20.72 -12.02 -7.04
C SER A 54 -19.65 -11.49 -8.00
N LYS A 55 -18.66 -10.70 -7.54
CA LYS A 55 -17.68 -10.08 -8.43
C LYS A 55 -16.51 -11.02 -8.74
N GLY A 56 -16.28 -11.26 -10.03
CA GLY A 56 -15.19 -12.10 -10.53
C GLY A 56 -13.87 -11.35 -10.77
N PHE A 57 -12.80 -12.08 -11.11
CA PHE A 57 -11.45 -11.52 -11.28
C PHE A 57 -11.37 -10.38 -12.32
N GLN A 58 -12.01 -10.52 -13.48
CA GLN A 58 -12.03 -9.47 -14.51
C GLN A 58 -12.73 -8.18 -14.02
N GLU A 59 -13.76 -8.31 -13.20
CA GLU A 59 -14.45 -7.16 -12.61
C GLU A 59 -13.56 -6.48 -11.56
N SER A 60 -12.75 -7.24 -10.82
CA SER A 60 -11.77 -6.65 -9.91
C SER A 60 -10.60 -6.00 -10.62
N ILE A 61 -10.14 -6.52 -11.77
CA ILE A 61 -9.18 -5.80 -12.63
C ILE A 61 -9.78 -4.44 -13.02
N ALA A 62 -11.01 -4.42 -13.51
CA ALA A 62 -11.70 -3.18 -13.88
C ALA A 62 -11.93 -2.24 -12.67
N ALA A 63 -12.17 -2.79 -11.48
CA ALA A 63 -12.24 -2.00 -10.26
C ALA A 63 -10.88 -1.39 -9.89
N MET A 64 -9.78 -2.14 -10.08
CA MET A 64 -8.43 -1.66 -9.79
C MET A 64 -7.98 -0.54 -10.74
N ASP A 65 -8.45 -0.52 -12.00
CA ASP A 65 -8.19 0.58 -12.96
C ASP A 65 -8.64 1.96 -12.45
N THR A 66 -9.55 2.00 -11.47
CA THR A 66 -10.03 3.26 -10.90
C THR A 66 -8.97 3.96 -10.03
N PHE A 67 -8.09 3.19 -9.39
CA PHE A 67 -7.06 3.70 -8.49
C PHE A 67 -5.84 4.22 -9.23
N ASP A 68 -5.23 5.31 -8.78
CA ASP A 68 -3.96 5.83 -9.32
C ASP A 68 -2.76 5.02 -8.84
N LEU A 69 -2.84 4.51 -7.61
CA LEU A 69 -1.77 3.77 -6.95
C LEU A 69 -2.34 2.62 -6.11
N VAL A 70 -1.74 1.45 -6.22
CA VAL A 70 -1.98 0.29 -5.34
C VAL A 70 -0.71 0.00 -4.56
N VAL A 71 -0.85 -0.08 -3.25
CA VAL A 71 0.24 -0.40 -2.31
C VAL A 71 -0.10 -1.71 -1.60
N GLY A 72 0.77 -2.70 -1.74
CA GLY A 72 0.74 -3.94 -0.97
C GLY A 72 1.65 -3.84 0.26
N ILE A 73 1.22 -4.34 1.43
CA ILE A 73 2.10 -4.55 2.59
C ILE A 73 1.92 -5.98 3.09
N VAL A 74 3.02 -6.75 3.16
CA VAL A 74 3.02 -8.16 3.59
C VAL A 74 4.10 -8.44 4.65
N TRP A 75 3.84 -9.38 5.56
CA TRP A 75 4.82 -9.81 6.57
C TRP A 75 4.83 -11.31 6.84
N LYS A 76 3.99 -11.80 7.77
CA LYS A 76 3.93 -13.23 8.14
C LYS A 76 2.67 -13.92 7.65
N ARG A 77 1.64 -13.17 7.28
CA ARG A 77 0.40 -13.69 6.71
C ARG A 77 0.32 -13.44 5.21
N ILE A 78 -0.25 -14.40 4.48
CA ILE A 78 -0.65 -14.19 3.08
C ILE A 78 -2.00 -13.47 3.00
N GLY A 79 -2.86 -13.64 4.02
CA GLY A 79 -4.18 -13.02 4.09
C GLY A 79 -5.28 -14.05 4.37
N SER A 80 -6.52 -13.57 4.38
CA SER A 80 -7.69 -14.44 4.53
C SER A 80 -7.99 -15.19 3.24
N GLU A 81 -8.37 -16.46 3.39
CA GLU A 81 -8.77 -17.31 2.27
C GLU A 81 -9.98 -16.72 1.55
N LEU A 82 -9.99 -16.83 0.22
CA LEU A 82 -11.14 -16.50 -0.61
C LEU A 82 -11.89 -17.77 -1.00
N PRO A 83 -13.23 -17.74 -1.13
CA PRO A 83 -13.99 -18.86 -1.68
C PRO A 83 -13.48 -19.22 -3.08
N PRO A 84 -12.85 -20.41 -3.27
CA PRO A 84 -12.12 -20.72 -4.49
C PRO A 84 -13.05 -20.83 -5.71
N ASP A 85 -14.33 -21.13 -5.51
CA ASP A 85 -15.31 -21.23 -6.61
C ASP A 85 -15.75 -19.87 -7.15
N LYS A 86 -15.45 -18.78 -6.43
CA LYS A 86 -15.84 -17.42 -6.79
C LYS A 86 -14.67 -16.59 -7.28
N PHE A 87 -13.48 -16.85 -6.75
CA PHE A 87 -12.28 -16.08 -7.03
C PHE A 87 -11.21 -16.98 -7.66
N ARG A 88 -11.17 -16.98 -8.99
CA ARG A 88 -10.17 -17.72 -9.78
C ARG A 88 -9.45 -16.80 -10.75
N ARG A 89 -8.18 -17.09 -11.00
CA ARG A 89 -7.41 -16.49 -12.10
C ARG A 89 -8.00 -16.90 -13.44
N ASP A 90 -7.58 -16.23 -14.51
CA ASP A 90 -7.99 -16.57 -15.88
C ASP A 90 -7.61 -18.01 -16.29
N ASP A 91 -6.58 -18.58 -15.66
CA ASP A 91 -6.16 -19.98 -15.87
C ASP A 91 -6.94 -21.00 -15.00
N GLY A 92 -7.91 -20.54 -14.21
CA GLY A 92 -8.74 -21.37 -13.33
C GLY A 92 -8.12 -21.69 -11.96
N SER A 93 -6.86 -21.31 -11.70
CA SER A 93 -6.24 -21.49 -10.39
C SER A 93 -6.87 -20.56 -9.33
N ALA A 94 -6.93 -21.03 -8.09
CA ALA A 94 -7.45 -20.24 -6.97
C ALA A 94 -6.40 -19.26 -6.43
N PHE A 95 -6.84 -18.09 -5.98
CA PHE A 95 -5.98 -17.17 -5.25
C PHE A 95 -5.73 -17.67 -3.83
N GLU A 96 -4.51 -17.45 -3.34
CA GLU A 96 -4.10 -17.85 -2.00
C GLU A 96 -4.81 -17.02 -0.92
N SER A 97 -5.18 -15.78 -1.22
CA SER A 97 -5.87 -14.89 -0.29
C SER A 97 -6.50 -13.68 -0.99
N GLY A 98 -7.29 -12.91 -0.23
CA GLY A 98 -7.79 -11.59 -0.64
C GLY A 98 -6.68 -10.60 -1.01
N THR A 99 -5.61 -10.57 -0.21
CA THR A 99 -4.44 -9.72 -0.48
C THR A 99 -3.78 -10.07 -1.81
N VAL A 100 -3.62 -11.37 -2.10
CA VAL A 100 -3.02 -11.82 -3.36
C VAL A 100 -3.93 -11.47 -4.54
N TYR A 101 -5.23 -11.71 -4.39
CA TYR A 101 -6.24 -11.35 -5.38
C TYR A 101 -6.18 -9.85 -5.74
N GLU A 102 -6.13 -8.99 -4.73
CA GLU A 102 -6.04 -7.54 -4.91
C GLU A 102 -4.76 -7.12 -5.65
N ILE A 103 -3.59 -7.60 -5.19
CA ILE A 103 -2.29 -7.23 -5.77
C ILE A 103 -2.18 -7.75 -7.21
N GLU A 104 -2.53 -9.00 -7.46
CA GLU A 104 -2.44 -9.57 -8.81
C GLU A 104 -3.46 -8.93 -9.77
N SER A 105 -4.67 -8.58 -9.30
CA SER A 105 -5.65 -7.81 -10.09
C SER A 105 -5.09 -6.44 -10.49
N ALA A 106 -4.43 -5.75 -9.55
CA ALA A 106 -3.80 -4.45 -9.82
C ALA A 106 -2.64 -4.55 -10.81
N VAL A 107 -1.80 -5.59 -10.71
CA VAL A 107 -0.73 -5.85 -11.68
C VAL A 107 -1.30 -6.14 -13.07
N ALA A 108 -2.38 -6.92 -13.16
CA ALA A 108 -3.06 -7.20 -14.41
C ALA A 108 -3.69 -5.93 -15.03
N ALA A 109 -4.31 -5.08 -14.22
CA ALA A 109 -4.81 -3.77 -14.63
C ALA A 109 -3.68 -2.87 -15.17
N ASN A 110 -2.59 -2.75 -14.42
CA ASN A 110 -1.41 -1.98 -14.84
C ASN A 110 -0.86 -2.42 -16.20
N ARG A 111 -0.78 -3.73 -16.45
CA ARG A 111 -0.33 -4.28 -17.74
C ARG A 111 -1.23 -3.91 -18.92
N ARG A 112 -2.51 -3.62 -18.66
CA ARG A 112 -3.49 -3.25 -19.69
C ARG A 112 -3.53 -1.75 -19.97
N SER A 113 -3.39 -0.92 -18.92
CA SER A 113 -3.72 0.51 -18.98
C SER A 113 -2.64 1.43 -18.39
N GLU A 114 -1.48 0.90 -17.98
CA GLU A 114 -0.39 1.59 -17.25
C GLU A 114 -0.81 2.20 -15.90
N LYS A 115 -2.02 1.87 -15.44
CA LYS A 115 -2.64 2.31 -14.17
C LYS A 115 -3.38 1.10 -13.54
N PRO A 116 -3.41 0.96 -12.20
CA PRO A 116 -2.68 1.72 -11.19
C PRO A 116 -1.17 1.46 -11.28
N SER A 117 -0.34 2.37 -10.74
CA SER A 117 1.01 1.97 -10.34
C SER A 117 0.90 0.93 -9.21
N VAL A 118 1.76 -0.09 -9.18
CA VAL A 118 1.71 -1.14 -8.14
C VAL A 118 3.06 -1.26 -7.44
N TYR A 119 3.07 -1.10 -6.12
CA TYR A 119 4.25 -1.23 -5.28
C TYR A 119 3.96 -2.13 -4.08
N VAL A 120 4.88 -3.04 -3.74
CA VAL A 120 4.68 -3.97 -2.63
C VAL A 120 5.83 -3.87 -1.63
N PHE A 121 5.47 -3.66 -0.37
CA PHE A 121 6.36 -3.59 0.77
C PHE A 121 6.35 -4.90 1.55
N ARG A 122 7.52 -5.45 1.86
CA ARG A 122 7.66 -6.67 2.65
C ARG A 122 8.42 -6.42 3.94
N LYS A 123 7.78 -6.71 5.06
CA LYS A 123 8.43 -6.65 6.36
C LYS A 123 9.37 -7.84 6.54
N THR A 124 10.58 -7.58 7.03
CA THR A 124 11.64 -8.56 7.26
C THR A 124 11.90 -8.85 8.73
N ALA A 125 11.14 -8.22 9.63
CA ALA A 125 11.20 -8.47 11.07
C ALA A 125 11.05 -9.96 11.40
N ALA A 126 11.75 -10.42 12.44
CA ALA A 126 11.65 -11.78 12.94
C ALA A 126 10.20 -12.15 13.26
N VAL A 127 9.75 -13.30 12.78
CA VAL A 127 8.38 -13.77 12.92
C VAL A 127 8.25 -14.61 14.19
N MET A 128 7.31 -14.23 15.05
CA MET A 128 6.89 -15.04 16.19
C MET A 128 5.53 -15.67 15.89
N PHE A 129 5.40 -16.93 16.27
CA PHE A 129 4.15 -17.69 16.20
C PHE A 129 3.55 -17.86 17.58
N THR A 130 2.23 -17.81 17.63
CA THR A 130 1.44 -18.11 18.82
C THR A 130 1.37 -19.62 19.02
N GLU A 131 1.45 -20.09 20.27
CA GLU A 131 1.36 -21.52 20.57
C GLU A 131 0.04 -22.13 20.06
N ALA A 132 -1.08 -21.45 20.31
CA ALA A 132 -2.41 -21.90 19.92
C ALA A 132 -2.64 -21.99 18.39
N GLY A 133 -1.86 -21.26 17.59
CA GLY A 133 -2.06 -21.11 16.15
C GLY A 133 -0.83 -21.45 15.31
N VAL A 134 0.21 -22.04 15.91
CA VAL A 134 1.54 -22.16 15.28
C VAL A 134 1.50 -22.81 13.90
N GLU A 135 0.71 -23.87 13.74
CA GLU A 135 0.63 -24.60 12.47
C GLU A 135 -0.07 -23.76 11.39
N GLN A 136 -1.19 -23.12 11.73
CA GLN A 136 -1.91 -22.24 10.80
C GLN A 136 -1.07 -21.02 10.41
N GLU A 137 -0.38 -20.39 11.38
CA GLU A 137 0.49 -19.24 11.09
C GLU A 137 1.72 -19.64 10.26
N ARG A 138 2.26 -20.85 10.47
CA ARG A 138 3.33 -21.41 9.65
C ARG A 138 2.86 -21.63 8.21
N GLN A 139 1.68 -22.19 8.01
CA GLN A 139 1.09 -22.38 6.67
C GLN A 139 0.84 -21.05 5.95
N GLN A 140 0.35 -20.04 6.67
CA GLN A 140 0.20 -18.67 6.16
C GLN A 140 1.54 -18.09 5.71
N LYS A 141 2.60 -18.25 6.52
CA LYS A 141 3.94 -17.78 6.18
C LYS A 141 4.52 -18.49 4.97
N GLN A 142 4.37 -19.81 4.90
CA GLN A 142 4.83 -20.63 3.77
C GLN A 142 4.12 -20.25 2.47
N SER A 143 2.80 -20.03 2.53
CA SER A 143 2.00 -19.58 1.38
C SER A 143 2.46 -18.21 0.88
N LEU A 144 2.75 -17.28 1.80
CA LEU A 144 3.30 -15.97 1.46
C LEU A 144 4.67 -16.08 0.81
N ASP A 145 5.58 -16.89 1.34
CA ASP A 145 6.93 -17.04 0.77
C ASP A 145 6.89 -17.68 -0.62
N ALA A 146 6.01 -18.66 -0.83
CA ALA A 146 5.80 -19.27 -2.14
C ALA A 146 5.25 -18.25 -3.15
N TRP A 147 4.21 -17.50 -2.78
CA TRP A 147 3.65 -16.43 -3.61
C TRP A 147 4.70 -15.35 -3.93
N TRP A 148 5.46 -14.90 -2.93
CA TRP A 148 6.48 -13.86 -3.09
C TRP A 148 7.56 -14.31 -4.07
N THR A 149 8.04 -15.55 -3.92
CA THR A 149 9.06 -16.15 -4.78
C THR A 149 8.55 -16.24 -6.23
N ARG A 150 7.30 -16.70 -6.43
CA ARG A 150 6.70 -16.80 -7.77
C ARG A 150 6.51 -15.45 -8.44
N THR A 151 6.12 -14.43 -7.66
CA THR A 151 5.64 -13.15 -8.20
C THR A 151 6.76 -12.14 -8.40
N PHE A 152 7.74 -12.11 -7.50
CA PHE A 152 8.77 -11.07 -7.46
C PHE A 152 10.18 -11.58 -7.74
N ARG A 153 10.36 -12.85 -8.11
CA ARG A 153 11.64 -13.34 -8.66
C ARG A 153 11.53 -13.59 -10.15
N ASP A 154 12.57 -13.19 -10.88
CA ASP A 154 12.73 -13.53 -12.29
C ASP A 154 13.14 -15.01 -12.48
N SER A 155 13.22 -15.47 -13.72
CA SER A 155 13.63 -16.84 -14.08
C SER A 155 15.07 -17.19 -13.66
N GLY A 156 15.90 -16.21 -13.29
CA GLY A 156 17.24 -16.38 -12.75
C GLY A 156 17.31 -16.35 -11.23
N GLY A 157 16.17 -16.12 -10.55
CA GLY A 157 16.08 -16.02 -9.10
C GLY A 157 16.40 -14.64 -8.51
N HIS A 158 16.58 -13.60 -9.33
CA HIS A 158 16.79 -12.23 -8.86
C HIS A 158 15.46 -11.53 -8.57
N TYR A 159 15.46 -10.60 -7.60
CA TYR A 159 14.27 -9.81 -7.30
C TYR A 159 13.99 -8.80 -8.41
N VAL A 160 12.74 -8.79 -8.91
CA VAL A 160 12.23 -7.74 -9.79
C VAL A 160 12.08 -6.46 -8.97
N ALA A 161 12.49 -5.31 -9.52
CA ALA A 161 12.70 -4.01 -8.85
C ALA A 161 11.51 -3.37 -8.09
N ALA A 162 10.40 -4.08 -7.88
CA ALA A 162 9.22 -3.64 -7.16
C ALA A 162 9.14 -4.13 -5.69
N ALA A 163 10.13 -4.89 -5.21
CA ALA A 163 10.19 -5.42 -3.85
C ALA A 163 10.83 -4.40 -2.88
N ASN A 164 10.03 -3.72 -2.07
CA ASN A 164 10.51 -2.78 -1.05
C ASN A 164 10.55 -3.45 0.32
N GLU A 165 11.74 -3.75 0.85
CA GLU A 165 11.85 -4.40 2.16
C GLU A 165 12.00 -3.38 3.29
N PHE A 166 11.43 -3.68 4.47
CA PHE A 166 11.56 -2.86 5.68
C PHE A 166 11.57 -3.74 6.94
N SER A 167 12.21 -3.29 8.03
CA SER A 167 12.33 -4.11 9.26
C SER A 167 11.50 -3.59 10.44
N THR A 168 11.23 -2.29 10.52
CA THR A 168 10.43 -1.67 11.60
C THR A 168 9.38 -0.72 11.02
N VAL A 169 8.45 -0.26 11.87
CA VAL A 169 7.41 0.69 11.45
C VAL A 169 8.02 2.04 11.07
N GLU A 170 9.06 2.48 11.78
CA GLU A 170 9.76 3.74 11.51
C GLU A 170 10.51 3.67 10.16
N ASP A 171 11.13 2.53 9.86
CA ASP A 171 11.75 2.27 8.55
C ASP A 171 10.70 2.26 7.44
N PHE A 172 9.54 1.63 7.69
CA PHE A 172 8.40 1.68 6.77
C PHE A 172 7.92 3.11 6.53
N GLU A 173 7.71 3.91 7.59
CA GLU A 173 7.23 5.29 7.49
C GLU A 173 8.14 6.14 6.60
N ALA A 174 9.45 6.11 6.87
CA ALA A 174 10.43 6.86 6.11
C ALA A 174 10.44 6.43 4.63
N LYS A 175 10.46 5.11 4.38
CA LYS A 175 10.46 4.57 3.01
C LYS A 175 9.16 4.88 2.26
N PHE A 176 8.01 4.72 2.92
CA PHE A 176 6.70 4.93 2.31
C PHE A 176 6.46 6.41 1.99
N GLU A 177 6.85 7.32 2.88
CA GLU A 177 6.75 8.76 2.61
C GLU A 177 7.63 9.18 1.44
N ASN A 178 8.92 8.80 1.46
CA ASN A 178 9.85 9.15 0.38
C ASN A 178 9.34 8.58 -0.96
N PHE A 179 8.93 7.31 -0.97
CA PHE A 179 8.31 6.67 -2.12
C PHE A 179 7.11 7.46 -2.65
N LEU A 180 6.17 7.81 -1.78
CA LEU A 180 4.92 8.45 -2.20
C LEU A 180 5.18 9.86 -2.73
N VAL A 181 6.08 10.62 -2.11
CA VAL A 181 6.52 11.94 -2.60
C VAL A 181 7.19 11.81 -3.96
N ASP A 182 8.15 10.90 -4.11
CA ASP A 182 8.85 10.67 -5.37
C ASP A 182 7.87 10.26 -6.48
N TRP A 183 6.95 9.35 -6.19
CA TRP A 183 5.92 8.91 -7.13
C TRP A 183 5.01 10.06 -7.55
N LEU A 184 4.54 10.88 -6.60
CA LEU A 184 3.72 12.07 -6.89
C LEU A 184 4.48 13.09 -7.76
N GLN A 185 5.78 13.29 -7.53
CA GLN A 185 6.64 14.15 -8.34
C GLN A 185 6.87 13.60 -9.74
N GLN A 186 7.16 12.30 -9.88
CA GLN A 186 7.35 11.64 -11.17
C GLN A 186 6.09 11.71 -12.03
N ARG A 187 4.91 11.61 -11.41
CA ARG A 187 3.61 11.81 -12.07
C ARG A 187 3.28 13.28 -12.34
N LYS A 188 4.12 14.22 -11.90
CA LYS A 188 3.95 15.67 -11.98
C LYS A 188 2.67 16.16 -11.29
N TYR A 189 2.25 15.48 -10.23
CA TYR A 189 1.07 15.84 -9.44
C TYR A 189 1.39 16.90 -8.39
N ILE A 190 2.65 16.94 -7.95
CA ILE A 190 3.21 17.94 -7.05
C ILE A 190 4.53 18.47 -7.64
N PRO A 191 4.99 19.67 -7.26
CA PRO A 191 6.26 20.21 -7.74
C PRO A 191 7.45 19.37 -7.26
N SER A 192 8.47 19.25 -8.11
CA SER A 192 9.79 18.71 -7.75
C SER A 192 10.64 19.83 -7.16
N GLY A 193 11.03 19.73 -5.88
CA GLY A 193 11.80 20.75 -5.16
C GLY A 193 11.38 20.89 -3.69
N PRO A 194 12.05 21.74 -2.88
CA PRO A 194 11.66 21.97 -1.49
C PRO A 194 10.23 22.52 -1.45
N VAL A 195 9.35 21.72 -0.87
CA VAL A 195 7.90 21.91 -0.76
C VAL A 195 7.54 23.08 0.16
N TRP A 196 8.51 23.49 0.97
CA TRP A 196 8.37 24.54 1.95
C TRP A 196 9.62 25.40 1.90
N ASP A 197 9.48 26.59 1.34
CA ASP A 197 10.54 27.59 1.36
C ASP A 197 10.54 28.22 2.77
N VAL A 198 11.18 27.53 3.72
CA VAL A 198 11.31 27.97 5.12
C VAL A 198 11.78 29.44 5.22
N PRO A 199 12.73 29.91 4.37
CA PRO A 199 13.08 31.33 4.29
C PRO A 199 11.93 32.31 3.99
N THR A 200 10.94 31.92 3.16
CA THR A 200 9.84 32.82 2.75
C THR A 200 8.51 32.57 3.46
N LEU A 201 8.24 31.34 3.91
CA LEU A 201 6.96 30.91 4.48
C LEU A 201 7.00 30.69 6.01
N GLY A 202 8.19 30.75 6.63
CA GLY A 202 8.35 30.51 8.07
C GLY A 202 8.18 29.03 8.45
N SER A 203 8.34 28.64 9.72
CA SER A 203 8.16 27.24 10.13
C SER A 203 6.69 26.81 10.02
N PRO A 204 6.35 25.68 9.37
CA PRO A 204 4.98 25.17 9.33
C PRO A 204 4.55 24.55 10.66
N TYR A 205 5.49 24.29 11.56
CA TYR A 205 5.24 23.87 12.92
C TYR A 205 5.25 25.09 13.83
N PRO A 206 4.17 25.35 14.58
CA PRO A 206 4.28 26.16 15.77
C PRO A 206 5.17 25.36 16.72
N GLY A 207 6.48 25.66 16.75
CA GLY A 207 7.37 25.12 17.78
C GLY A 207 6.76 25.36 19.15
N LEU A 208 7.04 24.48 20.13
CA LEU A 208 6.54 24.57 21.51
C LEU A 208 6.57 26.02 22.01
N ILE A 209 5.44 26.73 21.87
CA ILE A 209 5.28 28.06 22.43
C ILE A 209 5.13 27.81 23.92
N ALA A 210 6.12 28.23 24.70
CA ALA A 210 5.99 28.24 26.14
C ALA A 210 4.72 29.03 26.48
N TYR A 211 3.84 28.41 27.25
CA TYR A 211 2.63 29.06 27.72
C TYR A 211 3.05 30.13 28.74
N ASP A 212 3.16 31.39 28.32
CA ASP A 212 3.37 32.50 29.26
C ASP A 212 2.11 32.61 30.13
N ARG A 213 2.21 32.07 31.35
CA ARG A 213 1.28 32.39 32.43
C ARG A 213 1.67 33.76 32.98
N ASP A 214 1.14 34.80 32.37
CA ASP A 214 0.96 36.08 33.04
C ASP A 214 -0.47 36.59 32.83
N ARG A 215 -1.29 36.36 33.85
CA ARG A 215 -2.46 37.17 34.21
C ARG A 215 -2.59 37.21 35.72
#